data_AF-A0A9X0H4R5-F1
#
_entry.id   AF-A0A9X0H4R5-F1
#
_cell.length_a   1.000
_cell.length_b   1.000
_cell.length_c   1.000
_cell.angle_alpha   90.00
_cell.angle_beta   90.00
_cell.angle_gamma   90.00
#
_symmetry.space_group_name_H-M   'P 1'
#
loop_
_entity.id
_entity.type
_entity.pdbx_description
1 polymer ?
#
loop_
_entity_poly.entity_id
_entity_poly.type
_entity_poly.pdbx_seq_one_letter_code
_entity_poly.pdbx_strand_id
1 'polypeptide(L)'
;TAELLTNQLPKVQVFTSTPASSANDSATGNTAFTSSSHDQVQQVSVPMIEPAHVVGLPKGQCFALMEGGNLWKIRMPLPGHDPDEVMPADLQALAESMRQTYQVGKVDDTGWWSAPGYQTLNESLPADLLDDFKKIAVAPEDAA
;
A
#
# COMPACT_ATOMS: atom_id res chain seq x y z
N THR A 1 -17.14 -3.34 -5.79
CA THR A 1 -15.74 -3.78 -5.99
C THR A 1 -14.88 -3.55 -4.75
N ALA A 2 -15.00 -2.43 -4.03
CA ALA A 2 -14.27 -2.18 -2.78
C ALA A 2 -14.51 -3.25 -1.69
N GLU A 3 -15.75 -3.71 -1.52
CA GLU A 3 -16.11 -4.73 -0.51
C GLU A 3 -15.42 -6.08 -0.73
N LEU A 4 -15.15 -6.44 -2.00
CA LEU A 4 -14.48 -7.70 -2.32
C LEU A 4 -13.04 -7.73 -1.80
N LEU A 5 -12.36 -6.58 -1.81
CA LEU A 5 -11.00 -6.44 -1.30
C LEU A 5 -10.99 -6.39 0.23
N THR A 6 -11.91 -5.64 0.84
CA THR A 6 -11.97 -5.52 2.31
C THR A 6 -12.36 -6.84 3.00
N ASN A 7 -13.13 -7.70 2.34
CA ASN A 7 -13.52 -9.02 2.88
C ASN A 7 -12.40 -10.07 2.83
N GLN A 8 -11.38 -9.89 1.99
CA GLN A 8 -10.24 -10.81 1.89
C GLN A 8 -9.19 -10.58 2.98
N LEU A 9 -9.28 -9.46 3.71
CA LEU A 9 -8.33 -9.09 4.73
C LEU A 9 -8.72 -9.65 6.11
N PRO A 10 -7.74 -10.09 6.91
CA PRO A 10 -8.01 -10.53 8.27
C PRO A 10 -8.47 -9.35 9.13
N LYS A 11 -9.31 -9.65 10.12
CA LYS A 11 -9.69 -8.67 11.15
C LYS A 11 -8.54 -8.48 12.12
N VAL A 12 -8.36 -7.24 12.58
CA VAL A 12 -7.34 -6.88 13.58
C VAL A 12 -8.00 -6.70 14.94
N GLN A 13 -7.30 -7.13 15.99
CA GLN A 13 -7.80 -6.99 17.36
C GLN A 13 -7.26 -5.70 17.96
N VAL A 14 -8.17 -4.85 18.43
CA VAL A 14 -7.84 -3.57 19.06
C VAL A 14 -8.22 -3.66 20.54
N PHE A 15 -7.32 -3.22 21.40
CA PHE A 15 -7.59 -3.10 22.84
C PHE A 15 -8.15 -1.71 23.13
N THR A 16 -9.30 -1.67 23.79
CA THR A 16 -9.96 -0.44 24.22
C THR A 16 -10.03 -0.43 25.73
N SER A 17 -9.48 0.60 26.36
CA SER A 17 -9.55 0.82 27.81
C SER A 17 -10.75 1.72 28.08
N THR A 18 -11.69 1.24 28.89
CA THR A 18 -12.84 2.03 29.35
C THR A 18 -12.76 2.13 30.87
N PRO A 19 -12.55 3.35 31.43
CA PRO A 19 -12.55 3.53 32.86
C PRO A 19 -13.97 3.34 33.42
N ALA A 20 -14.11 2.45 34.39
CA ALA A 20 -15.36 2.21 35.11
C ALA A 20 -15.20 2.57 36.59
N SER A 21 -16.03 3.48 37.06
CA SER A 21 -16.10 3.86 38.47
C SER A 21 -17.43 3.38 39.04
N SER A 22 -17.38 2.65 40.15
CA SER A 22 -18.57 2.27 40.91
C SER A 22 -18.45 2.80 42.33
N ALA A 23 -19.56 3.29 42.86
CA ALA A 23 -19.69 3.75 44.22
C ALA A 23 -20.83 2.95 44.87
N ASN A 24 -20.56 2.35 46.03
CA ASN A 24 -21.55 1.58 46.78
C ASN A 24 -21.65 2.15 48.20
N ASP A 25 -22.88 2.43 48.61
CA ASP A 25 -23.26 2.95 49.92
C ASP A 25 -23.84 1.81 50.77
N SER A 26 -23.28 1.59 51.96
CA SER A 26 -23.65 0.46 52.83
C SER A 26 -24.44 0.96 54.03
N ALA A 27 -25.73 0.59 54.09
CA ALA A 27 -26.63 1.04 55.15
C ALA A 27 -26.45 0.32 56.51
N THR A 28 -25.65 -0.76 56.59
CA THR A 28 -25.60 -1.65 57.76
C THR A 28 -24.18 -2.08 58.19
N GLY A 29 -23.12 -1.46 57.69
CA GLY A 29 -21.73 -1.78 58.02
C GLY A 29 -20.90 -0.60 58.54
N ASN A 30 -19.76 -0.89 59.20
CA ASN A 30 -18.82 0.08 59.81
C ASN A 30 -18.13 1.06 58.83
N THR A 31 -18.56 1.11 57.58
CA THR A 31 -18.03 1.99 56.53
C THR A 31 -19.18 2.60 55.74
N ALA A 32 -19.30 3.92 55.75
CA ALA A 32 -20.43 4.66 55.17
C ALA A 32 -20.34 4.84 53.64
N PHE A 33 -19.19 4.55 53.00
CA PHE A 33 -19.04 4.70 51.56
C PHE A 33 -17.84 3.90 51.05
N THR A 34 -18.01 3.18 49.93
CA THR A 34 -16.91 2.52 49.22
C THR A 34 -16.93 2.93 47.77
N SER A 35 -15.80 3.44 47.27
CA SER A 35 -15.60 3.74 45.85
C SER A 35 -14.54 2.80 45.29
N SER A 36 -14.83 2.22 44.14
CA SER A 36 -13.85 1.45 43.38
C SER A 36 -13.78 1.96 41.95
N SER A 37 -12.56 2.23 41.49
CA SER A 37 -12.25 2.60 40.12
C SER A 37 -11.45 1.47 39.50
N HIS A 38 -11.94 0.89 38.42
CA HIS A 38 -11.23 -0.14 37.67
C HIS A 38 -11.19 0.26 36.20
N ASP A 39 -10.08 -0.03 35.54
CA ASP A 39 -9.95 0.12 34.10
C ASP A 39 -10.34 -1.19 33.42
N GLN A 40 -11.39 -1.16 32.61
CA GLN A 40 -11.85 -2.32 31.88
C GLN A 40 -11.21 -2.32 30.49
N VAL A 41 -10.22 -3.17 30.29
CA VAL A 41 -9.62 -3.41 28.97
C VAL A 41 -10.44 -4.45 28.22
N GLN A 42 -11.09 -4.04 27.14
CA GLN A 42 -11.86 -4.91 26.24
C GLN A 42 -11.14 -5.10 24.92
N GLN A 43 -11.18 -6.32 24.38
CA GLN A 43 -10.63 -6.67 23.09
C GLN A 43 -11.75 -6.69 22.04
N VAL A 44 -11.66 -5.84 21.02
CA VAL A 44 -12.66 -5.75 19.94
C VAL A 44 -12.01 -6.07 18.60
N SER A 45 -12.65 -6.93 17.80
CA SER A 45 -12.20 -7.28 16.45
C SER A 45 -12.78 -6.31 15.42
N VAL A 46 -11.94 -5.51 14.77
CA VAL A 46 -12.33 -4.49 13.77
C VAL A 46 -11.74 -4.88 12.40
N PRO A 47 -12.45 -4.66 11.26
CA PRO A 47 -11.86 -4.85 9.94
C PRO A 47 -10.59 -4.00 9.76
N MET A 48 -9.56 -4.58 9.13
CA MET A 48 -8.28 -3.89 8.92
C MET A 48 -8.41 -2.62 8.06
N ILE A 49 -9.27 -2.65 7.05
CA ILE A 49 -9.64 -1.49 6.24
C ILE A 49 -11.15 -1.50 5.99
N GLU A 50 -11.73 -0.31 5.93
CA GLU A 50 -13.14 -0.13 5.60
C GLU A 50 -13.30 0.22 4.11
N PRO A 51 -14.44 -0.12 3.50
CA PRO A 51 -14.73 0.25 2.11
C PRO A 51 -14.62 1.77 1.86
N ALA A 52 -14.95 2.59 2.86
CA ALA A 52 -14.81 4.04 2.81
C ALA A 52 -13.36 4.49 2.53
N HIS A 53 -12.37 3.78 3.08
CA HIS A 53 -10.96 4.08 2.86
C HIS A 53 -10.50 3.80 1.43
N VAL A 54 -11.15 2.88 0.72
CA VAL A 54 -10.85 2.58 -0.69
C VAL A 54 -11.47 3.65 -1.60
N VAL A 55 -12.70 4.06 -1.32
CA VAL A 55 -13.42 5.07 -2.12
C VAL A 55 -12.83 6.47 -1.95
N GLY A 56 -12.33 6.79 -0.75
CA GLY A 56 -11.71 8.08 -0.46
C GLY A 56 -10.27 8.25 -0.94
N LEU A 57 -9.70 7.29 -1.69
CA LEU A 57 -8.32 7.37 -2.12
C LEU A 57 -8.09 8.51 -3.13
N PRO A 58 -7.04 9.33 -2.93
CA PRO A 58 -6.60 10.28 -3.94
C PRO A 58 -6.20 9.58 -5.23
N LYS A 59 -6.32 10.28 -6.36
CA LYS A 59 -5.87 9.78 -7.66
C LYS A 59 -4.39 9.38 -7.60
N GLY A 60 -4.06 8.23 -8.19
CA GLY A 60 -2.73 7.66 -8.12
C GLY A 60 -2.40 6.99 -6.78
N GLN A 61 -3.39 6.67 -5.94
CA GLN A 61 -3.18 5.80 -4.78
C GLN A 61 -4.07 4.57 -4.87
N CYS A 62 -3.55 3.42 -4.47
CA CYS A 62 -4.31 2.17 -4.41
C CYS A 62 -3.86 1.31 -3.23
N PHE A 63 -4.73 0.37 -2.85
CA PHE A 63 -4.37 -0.75 -1.99
C PHE A 63 -4.15 -1.98 -2.86
N ALA A 64 -3.06 -2.70 -2.61
CA ALA A 64 -2.75 -3.95 -3.28
C ALA A 64 -2.41 -5.03 -2.25
N LEU A 65 -2.83 -6.26 -2.53
CA LEU A 65 -2.37 -7.44 -1.81
C LEU A 65 -1.20 -8.01 -2.59
N MET A 66 0.00 -7.93 -2.01
CA MET A 66 1.23 -8.47 -2.62
C MET A 66 1.76 -9.64 -1.78
N GLU A 67 2.60 -10.48 -2.38
CA GLU A 67 3.36 -11.53 -1.68
C GLU A 67 2.50 -12.41 -0.74
N GLY A 68 1.40 -12.96 -1.27
CA GLY A 68 0.57 -13.90 -0.51
C GLY A 68 -0.43 -13.26 0.46
N GLY A 69 -0.78 -11.98 0.28
CA GLY A 69 -1.88 -11.34 1.03
C GLY A 69 -1.45 -10.19 1.94
N ASN A 70 -0.20 -9.75 1.86
CA ASN A 70 0.28 -8.57 2.56
C ASN A 70 -0.35 -7.31 1.96
N LEU A 71 -0.94 -6.47 2.80
CA LEU A 71 -1.59 -5.23 2.37
C LEU A 71 -0.57 -4.11 2.21
N TRP A 72 -0.50 -3.54 1.01
CA TRP A 72 0.34 -2.40 0.68
C TRP A 72 -0.48 -1.20 0.23
N LYS A 73 -0.06 -0.01 0.65
CA LYS A 73 -0.57 1.26 0.12
C LYS A 73 0.42 1.77 -0.92
N ILE A 74 0.04 1.72 -2.18
CA ILE A 74 0.90 2.10 -3.31
C ILE A 74 0.52 3.50 -3.77
N ARG A 75 1.54 4.30 -4.09
CA ARG A 75 1.39 5.59 -4.76
C ARG A 75 1.95 5.48 -6.17
N MET A 76 1.08 5.56 -7.16
CA MET A 76 1.45 5.75 -8.56
C MET A 76 1.61 7.25 -8.82
N PRO A 77 2.77 7.73 -9.28
CA PRO A 77 2.89 9.09 -9.75
C PRO A 77 1.94 9.30 -10.94
N LEU A 78 1.30 10.47 -10.99
CA LEU A 78 0.56 10.85 -12.18
C LEU A 78 1.60 11.02 -13.31
N PRO A 79 1.42 10.39 -14.49
CA PRO A 79 2.29 10.67 -15.63
C PRO A 79 2.22 12.18 -15.91
N GLY A 80 3.39 12.82 -15.91
CA GLY A 80 3.51 14.22 -16.29
C GLY A 80 3.19 14.37 -17.78
N HIS A 81 2.75 15.55 -18.20
CA HIS A 81 2.58 15.83 -19.61
C HIS A 81 3.98 16.00 -20.22
N ASP A 82 4.53 14.92 -20.75
CA ASP A 82 5.78 14.96 -21.51
C ASP A 82 5.43 15.12 -23.00
N PRO A 83 5.87 16.20 -23.66
CA PRO A 83 5.62 16.39 -25.09
C PRO A 83 6.25 15.31 -25.98
N ASP A 84 7.21 14.54 -25.46
CA ASP A 84 7.85 13.41 -26.15
C ASP A 84 7.15 12.07 -25.82
N GLU A 85 6.11 12.07 -24.97
CA GLU A 85 5.32 10.88 -24.67
C GLU A 85 4.41 10.54 -25.86
N VAL A 86 4.70 9.40 -26.51
CA VAL A 86 3.95 8.87 -27.64
C VAL A 86 2.61 8.29 -27.17
N MET A 87 1.74 9.12 -26.58
CA MET A 87 0.39 8.73 -26.23
C MET A 87 -0.50 8.83 -27.48
N PRO A 88 -1.22 7.77 -27.87
CA PRO A 88 -2.18 7.83 -28.97
C PRO A 88 -3.21 8.93 -28.70
N ALA A 89 -3.58 9.69 -29.74
CA ALA A 89 -4.53 10.80 -29.59
C ALA A 89 -5.90 10.38 -29.04
N ASP A 90 -6.28 9.11 -29.22
CA ASP A 90 -7.55 8.56 -28.76
C ASP A 90 -7.42 7.13 -28.21
N LEU A 91 -8.22 6.84 -27.17
CA LEU A 91 -8.35 5.49 -26.60
C LEU A 91 -8.87 4.46 -27.61
N GLN A 92 -9.65 4.89 -28.60
CA GLN A 92 -10.15 4.02 -29.67
C GLN A 92 -9.02 3.54 -30.59
N ALA A 93 -8.09 4.43 -30.95
CA ALA A 93 -6.93 4.08 -31.76
C ALA A 93 -6.02 3.07 -31.04
N LEU A 94 -5.86 3.22 -29.72
CA LEU A 94 -5.17 2.24 -28.90
C LEU A 94 -5.90 0.89 -28.89
N ALA A 95 -7.22 0.88 -28.71
CA ALA A 95 -8.01 -0.35 -28.69
C ALA A 95 -7.98 -1.10 -30.04
N GLU A 96 -7.95 -0.38 -31.16
CA GLU A 96 -7.78 -0.96 -32.50
C GLU A 96 -6.38 -1.56 -32.68
N SER A 97 -5.33 -0.84 -32.26
CA SER A 97 -3.96 -1.35 -32.22
C SER A 97 -3.86 -2.64 -31.40
N MET A 98 -4.45 -2.68 -30.22
CA MET A 98 -4.47 -3.87 -29.37
C MET A 98 -5.16 -5.03 -30.09
N ARG A 99 -6.34 -4.82 -30.67
CA ARG A 99 -7.07 -5.87 -31.40
C ARG A 99 -6.25 -6.45 -32.56
N GLN A 100 -5.55 -5.60 -33.30
CA GLN A 100 -4.70 -6.03 -34.40
C GLN A 100 -3.49 -6.84 -33.89
N THR A 101 -2.80 -6.37 -32.85
CA THR A 101 -1.64 -7.05 -32.27
C THR A 101 -1.99 -8.39 -31.63
N TYR A 102 -3.12 -8.47 -30.90
CA TYR A 102 -3.57 -9.71 -30.27
C TYR A 102 -4.16 -10.73 -31.26
N GLN A 103 -4.72 -10.29 -32.40
CA GLN A 103 -5.16 -11.20 -33.47
C GLN A 103 -3.99 -11.84 -34.24
N VAL A 104 -2.83 -11.17 -34.29
CA VAL A 104 -1.68 -11.61 -35.11
C VAL A 104 -0.72 -12.54 -34.35
N GLY A 105 -0.99 -12.89 -33.08
CA GLY A 105 -0.22 -13.91 -32.36
C GLY A 105 1.26 -13.55 -32.08
N LYS A 106 1.67 -12.30 -32.30
CA LYS A 106 2.94 -11.75 -31.81
C LYS A 106 2.74 -11.27 -30.39
N VAL A 107 2.86 -12.17 -29.41
CA VAL A 107 2.76 -11.88 -27.97
C VAL A 107 4.15 -11.85 -27.34
N ASP A 108 5.13 -11.32 -28.07
CA ASP A 108 6.53 -11.36 -27.62
C ASP A 108 6.98 -9.99 -27.09
N ASP A 109 6.30 -8.90 -27.48
CA ASP A 109 6.64 -7.54 -27.09
C ASP A 109 5.41 -6.63 -27.10
N THR A 110 4.52 -6.83 -26.13
CA THR A 110 3.29 -6.03 -25.99
C THR A 110 3.62 -4.73 -25.25
N GLY A 111 4.35 -3.84 -25.94
CA GLY A 111 4.78 -2.53 -25.44
C GLY A 111 3.67 -1.53 -25.09
N TRP A 112 2.40 -1.95 -25.00
CA TRP A 112 1.29 -1.06 -24.63
C TRP A 112 1.28 -0.68 -23.14
N TRP A 113 1.93 -1.47 -22.28
CA TRP A 113 2.21 -1.10 -20.88
C TRP A 113 3.65 -0.63 -20.64
N SER A 114 4.53 -0.73 -21.65
CA SER A 114 5.89 -0.19 -21.56
C SER A 114 5.81 1.32 -21.73
N ALA A 115 5.59 2.02 -20.62
CA ALA A 115 5.84 3.46 -20.58
C ALA A 115 7.27 3.72 -21.09
N PRO A 116 7.52 4.78 -21.88
CA PRO A 116 8.86 5.08 -22.41
C PRO A 116 9.96 5.12 -21.34
N GLY A 117 9.61 5.45 -20.10
CA GLY A 117 10.51 5.44 -18.94
C GLY A 117 10.78 4.08 -18.28
N TYR A 118 10.17 2.98 -18.75
CA TYR A 118 10.49 1.64 -18.24
C TYR A 118 11.79 1.08 -18.87
N GLN A 119 12.16 1.57 -20.06
CA GLN A 119 13.40 1.15 -20.72
C GLN A 119 14.65 1.65 -19.99
N THR A 120 14.57 2.82 -19.34
CA THR A 120 15.70 3.39 -18.57
C THR A 120 16.02 2.62 -17.29
N LEU A 121 15.08 1.81 -16.77
CA LEU A 121 15.32 0.91 -15.63
C LEU A 121 15.99 -0.41 -16.03
N ASN A 122 15.87 -0.80 -17.31
CA ASN A 122 16.49 -2.00 -17.87
C ASN A 122 17.84 -1.70 -18.55
N GLU A 123 18.22 -0.43 -18.67
CA GLU A 123 19.55 -0.03 -19.12
C GLU A 123 20.56 -0.41 -18.03
N SER A 124 21.68 -1.02 -18.43
CA SER A 124 22.77 -1.31 -17.50
C SER A 124 23.17 -0.01 -16.81
N LEU A 125 23.27 -0.05 -15.47
CA LEU A 125 23.68 1.08 -14.65
C LEU A 125 24.87 1.84 -15.29
N PRO A 126 24.85 3.18 -15.32
CA PRO A 126 25.87 3.96 -15.99
C PRO A 126 27.26 3.63 -15.44
N ALA A 127 28.26 3.59 -16.32
CA ALA A 127 29.62 3.11 -16.02
C ALA A 127 30.24 3.80 -14.80
N ASP A 128 29.94 5.09 -14.60
CA ASP A 128 30.42 5.90 -13.47
C ASP A 128 29.96 5.33 -12.12
N LEU A 129 28.71 4.90 -12.00
CA LEU A 129 28.18 4.28 -10.78
C LEU A 129 28.74 2.86 -10.57
N LEU A 130 28.96 2.11 -11.65
CA LEU A 130 29.57 0.78 -11.57
C LEU A 130 31.01 0.85 -11.06
N ASP A 131 31.76 1.85 -11.50
CA ASP A 131 33.12 2.07 -11.05
C ASP A 131 33.18 2.58 -9.61
N ASP A 132 32.19 3.36 -9.16
CA ASP A 132 32.06 3.76 -7.76
C ASP A 132 31.75 2.58 -6.84
N PHE A 133 30.82 1.68 -7.23
CA PHE A 133 30.57 0.46 -6.47
C PHE A 133 31.79 -0.47 -6.40
N LYS A 134 32.56 -0.56 -7.50
CA LYS A 134 33.83 -1.32 -7.49
C LYS A 134 34.88 -0.67 -6.59
N LYS A 135 35.00 0.66 -6.58
CA LYS A 135 35.92 1.39 -5.68
C LYS A 135 35.54 1.17 -4.22
N ILE A 136 34.26 1.18 -3.89
CA ILE A 136 33.76 0.89 -2.54
C ILE A 136 34.07 -0.55 -2.13
N ALA A 137 33.91 -1.52 -3.04
CA ALA A 137 34.21 -2.92 -2.76
C ALA A 137 35.70 -3.26 -2.71
N VAL A 138 36.55 -2.43 -3.32
CA VAL A 138 38.02 -2.63 -3.39
C VAL A 138 38.78 -1.80 -2.36
N ALA A 139 38.12 -0.89 -1.63
CA ALA A 139 38.76 -0.16 -0.54
C ALA A 139 39.26 -1.14 0.54
N PRO A 140 40.58 -1.32 0.70
CA PRO A 140 41.10 -2.17 1.75
C PRO A 140 40.90 -1.47 3.10
N GLU A 141 40.61 -2.30 4.09
CA GLU A 141 40.70 -2.03 5.53
C GLU A 141 42.11 -1.53 5.88
N ASP A 142 42.39 -0.25 5.65
CA ASP A 142 43.56 0.43 6.20
C ASP A 142 43.24 1.92 6.37
N ALA A 143 42.53 2.21 7.46
CA ALA A 143 42.54 3.51 8.10
C ALA A 143 42.65 3.28 9.62
N ALA A 144 43.84 3.67 10.12
CA ALA A 144 44.29 3.88 11.50
C ALA A 144 43.25 3.92 12.63
#